data_AF-A0A9Q0KIG2-F1
#
_entry.id   AF-A0A9Q0KIG2-F1
#
_cell.length_a   1.000
_cell.length_b   1.000
_cell.length_c   1.000
_cell.angle_alpha   90.00
_cell.angle_beta   90.00
_cell.angle_gamma   90.00
#
_symmetry.space_group_name_H-M   'P 1'
#
loop_
_entity.id
_entity.type
_entity.pdbx_description
1 polymer ?
#
loop_
_entity_poly.entity_id
_entity_poly.type
_entity_poly.pdbx_seq_one_letter_code
_entity_poly.pdbx_strand_id
1 'polypeptide(L)'
;MGNTLETKKKKSIVIGSLHSGSLSKFFIFVLFSFFKENHEQSLTRLNQEFIRLLRSDSGGELLHQYVQASPLCLELMEAWKLRQEKPGLMYVQSLISVILDHPDGKYKSHDIGRITISLRLDKFARSIIETKLEDIYTELNSKETKRQNAALLLMAVVVWHGVGLKAIVWEMHWLLGFLSRGPTHYGL
;
A
#
# COMPACT_ATOMS: atom_id res chain seq x y z
N MET A 1 -21.45 -48.50 -13.01
CA MET A 1 -22.08 -47.24 -13.46
C MET A 1 -22.64 -46.53 -12.24
N GLY A 2 -22.11 -45.36 -11.89
CA GLY A 2 -22.52 -44.62 -10.70
C GLY A 2 -21.51 -43.52 -10.40
N ASN A 3 -21.57 -42.44 -11.17
CA ASN A 3 -20.70 -41.28 -11.14
C ASN A 3 -21.03 -40.33 -9.97
N THR A 4 -19.97 -39.75 -9.40
CA THR A 4 -19.77 -38.31 -9.10
C THR A 4 -20.78 -37.57 -8.21
N LEU A 5 -20.29 -37.01 -7.10
CA LEU A 5 -20.29 -35.57 -6.79
C LEU A 5 -19.78 -35.34 -5.35
N GLU A 6 -18.45 -35.29 -5.18
CA GLU A 6 -17.88 -34.64 -4.00
C GLU A 6 -18.05 -33.12 -4.13
N THR A 7 -19.02 -32.57 -3.43
CA THR A 7 -19.16 -31.13 -3.26
C THR A 7 -18.08 -30.61 -2.31
N LYS A 8 -16.97 -30.15 -2.88
CA LYS A 8 -15.93 -29.39 -2.18
C LYS A 8 -16.53 -28.05 -1.70
N LYS A 9 -17.03 -28.04 -0.47
CA LYS A 9 -17.57 -26.85 0.21
C LYS A 9 -16.43 -25.83 0.38
N LYS A 10 -16.33 -24.87 -0.55
CA LYS A 10 -15.54 -23.64 -0.37
C LYS A 10 -16.02 -22.99 0.93
N LYS A 11 -15.19 -23.05 1.98
CA LYS A 11 -15.35 -22.21 3.16
C LYS A 11 -15.11 -20.77 2.72
N SER A 12 -16.18 -20.08 2.33
CA SER A 12 -16.22 -18.64 2.32
C SER A 12 -16.06 -18.21 3.78
N ILE A 13 -14.98 -17.49 4.08
CA ILE A 13 -14.81 -16.85 5.39
C ILE A 13 -15.86 -15.76 5.44
N VAL A 14 -16.97 -16.06 6.12
CA VAL A 14 -18.02 -15.10 6.44
C VAL A 14 -17.40 -14.14 7.44
N ILE A 15 -17.04 -12.93 7.00
CA ILE A 15 -16.69 -11.80 7.86
C ILE A 15 -18.01 -11.27 8.43
N GLY A 16 -18.63 -12.05 9.30
CA GLY A 16 -19.81 -11.68 10.05
C GLY A 16 -19.38 -11.08 11.39
N SER A 17 -19.60 -9.78 11.56
CA SER A 17 -19.72 -9.13 12.87
C SER A 17 -18.60 -9.43 13.86
N LEU A 18 -17.35 -9.06 13.53
CA LEU A 18 -16.30 -8.95 14.56
C LEU A 18 -16.26 -7.51 15.10
N HIS A 19 -16.36 -7.38 16.43
CA HIS A 19 -16.10 -6.13 17.15
C HIS A 19 -14.82 -5.46 16.60
N SER A 20 -14.85 -4.14 16.42
CA SER A 20 -13.78 -3.32 15.82
C SER A 20 -12.37 -3.57 16.40
N GLY A 21 -12.28 -3.90 17.69
CA GLY A 21 -11.03 -4.27 18.36
C GLY A 21 -10.50 -5.68 18.08
N SER A 22 -11.32 -6.57 17.52
CA SER A 22 -10.94 -7.97 17.21
C SER A 22 -10.44 -8.11 15.77
N LEU A 23 -10.99 -7.32 14.83
CA LEU A 23 -10.51 -7.28 13.44
C LEU A 23 -9.11 -6.71 13.35
N SER A 24 -8.80 -5.63 14.09
CA SER A 24 -7.46 -5.05 14.04
C SER A 24 -6.40 -5.96 14.68
N LYS A 25 -6.72 -6.63 15.79
CA LYS A 25 -5.85 -7.64 16.40
C LYS A 25 -5.64 -8.83 15.49
N PHE A 26 -6.69 -9.27 14.78
CA PHE A 26 -6.59 -10.31 13.76
C PHE A 26 -5.74 -9.82 12.58
N PHE A 27 -5.90 -8.59 12.14
CA PHE A 27 -5.12 -8.00 11.05
C PHE A 27 -3.64 -7.90 11.40
N ILE A 28 -3.31 -7.39 12.59
CA ILE A 28 -1.96 -7.32 13.14
C ILE A 28 -1.39 -8.73 13.32
N PHE A 29 -2.16 -9.68 13.84
CA PHE A 29 -1.72 -11.07 14.01
C PHE A 29 -1.45 -11.75 12.67
N VAL A 30 -2.29 -11.51 11.66
CA VAL A 30 -2.09 -12.08 10.33
C VAL A 30 -0.94 -11.39 9.61
N LEU A 31 -0.75 -10.06 9.73
CA LEU A 31 0.46 -9.36 9.27
C LEU A 31 1.72 -9.90 9.97
N PHE A 32 1.69 -10.08 11.28
CA PHE A 32 2.83 -10.61 12.03
C PHE A 32 3.16 -12.06 11.63
N SER A 33 2.13 -12.89 11.43
CA SER A 33 2.30 -14.26 10.92
C SER A 33 2.83 -14.26 9.49
N PHE A 34 2.31 -13.37 8.64
CA PHE A 34 2.76 -13.10 7.28
C PHE A 34 4.23 -12.70 7.21
N PHE A 35 4.74 -11.95 8.19
CA PHE A 35 6.14 -11.53 8.24
C PHE A 35 7.08 -12.49 8.96
N LYS A 36 6.56 -13.38 9.80
CA LYS A 36 7.33 -14.43 10.47
C LYS A 36 7.54 -15.67 9.59
N GLU A 37 6.63 -15.96 8.66
CA GLU A 37 6.71 -17.14 7.79
C GLU A 37 7.88 -17.01 6.77
N ASN A 38 8.81 -17.98 6.76
CA ASN A 38 9.97 -17.97 5.84
C ASN A 38 9.68 -18.57 4.45
N HIS A 39 8.48 -19.12 4.23
CA HIS A 39 8.12 -19.76 2.97
C HIS A 39 7.61 -18.73 1.94
N GLU A 40 8.43 -18.46 0.92
CA GLU A 40 8.16 -17.48 -0.15
C GLU A 40 6.80 -17.71 -0.85
N GLN A 41 6.43 -18.97 -1.12
CA GLN A 41 5.14 -19.28 -1.77
C GLN A 41 3.91 -18.98 -0.90
N SER A 42 4.04 -19.14 0.42
CA SER A 42 2.98 -18.79 1.38
C SER A 42 2.80 -17.27 1.43
N LEU A 43 3.94 -16.55 1.43
CA LEU A 43 3.99 -15.10 1.40
C LEU A 43 3.33 -14.52 0.14
N THR A 44 3.61 -15.07 -1.04
CA THR A 44 2.96 -14.63 -2.30
C THR A 44 1.44 -14.73 -2.21
N ARG A 45 0.93 -15.89 -1.77
CA ARG A 45 -0.51 -16.16 -1.71
C ARG A 45 -1.23 -15.25 -0.72
N LEU A 46 -0.67 -15.12 0.47
CA LEU A 46 -1.23 -14.25 1.50
C LEU A 46 -1.20 -12.79 1.03
N ASN A 47 -0.11 -12.33 0.40
CA ASN A 47 -0.03 -10.96 -0.09
C ASN A 47 -1.12 -10.66 -1.12
N GLN A 48 -1.30 -11.56 -2.08
CA GLN A 48 -2.34 -11.44 -3.09
C GLN A 48 -3.74 -11.41 -2.48
N GLU A 49 -4.00 -12.24 -1.46
CA GLU A 49 -5.29 -12.25 -0.77
C GLU A 49 -5.50 -10.94 0.01
N PHE A 50 -4.48 -10.42 0.68
CA PHE A 50 -4.56 -9.13 1.38
C PHE A 50 -4.79 -7.96 0.43
N ILE A 51 -4.04 -7.92 -0.68
CA ILE A 51 -4.24 -6.91 -1.73
C ILE A 51 -5.65 -7.02 -2.30
N ARG A 52 -6.17 -8.23 -2.47
CA ARG A 52 -7.54 -8.46 -2.94
C ARG A 52 -8.59 -7.98 -1.94
N LEU A 53 -8.38 -8.22 -0.65
CA LEU A 53 -9.25 -7.73 0.42
C LEU A 53 -9.23 -6.19 0.49
N LEU A 54 -8.05 -5.57 0.40
CA LEU A 54 -7.92 -4.11 0.33
C LEU A 54 -8.55 -3.51 -0.92
N ARG A 55 -8.62 -4.25 -2.04
CA ARG A 55 -9.30 -3.79 -3.27
C ARG A 55 -10.78 -4.15 -3.33
N SER A 56 -11.32 -4.84 -2.31
CA SER A 56 -12.74 -5.18 -2.25
C SER A 56 -13.60 -3.97 -1.89
N ASP A 57 -14.92 -4.09 -2.04
CA ASP A 57 -15.87 -3.04 -1.63
C ASP A 57 -15.76 -2.69 -0.13
N SER A 58 -15.31 -3.64 0.69
CA SER A 58 -15.05 -3.45 2.13
C SER A 58 -13.62 -2.99 2.46
N GLY A 59 -12.77 -2.79 1.45
CA GLY A 59 -11.35 -2.47 1.62
C GLY A 59 -11.09 -1.14 2.33
N GLY A 60 -11.96 -0.16 2.11
CA GLY A 60 -11.90 1.15 2.79
C GLY A 60 -12.06 1.04 4.31
N GLU A 61 -13.10 0.33 4.75
CA GLU A 61 -13.35 0.09 6.17
C GLU A 61 -12.19 -0.67 6.81
N LEU A 62 -11.66 -1.68 6.10
CA LEU A 62 -10.50 -2.45 6.54
C LEU A 62 -9.26 -1.56 6.74
N LEU A 63 -8.99 -0.66 5.79
CA LEU A 63 -7.90 0.31 5.89
C LEU A 63 -8.10 1.27 7.06
N HIS A 64 -9.32 1.77 7.25
CA HIS A 64 -9.66 2.67 8.35
C HIS A 64 -9.39 2.01 9.70
N GLN A 65 -9.89 0.79 9.89
CA GLN A 65 -9.66 0.01 11.11
C GLN A 65 -8.18 -0.30 11.34
N TYR A 66 -7.46 -0.63 10.26
CA TYR A 66 -6.01 -0.87 10.31
C TYR A 66 -5.24 0.36 10.78
N VAL A 67 -5.42 1.50 10.12
CA VAL A 67 -4.72 2.76 10.45
C VAL A 67 -5.15 3.31 11.81
N GLN A 68 -6.38 3.02 12.25
CA GLN A 68 -6.82 3.34 13.61
C GLN A 68 -6.08 2.52 14.67
N ALA A 69 -5.86 1.23 14.43
CA ALA A 69 -5.17 0.35 15.36
C ALA A 69 -3.66 0.46 15.34
N SER A 70 -3.07 0.68 14.15
CA SER A 70 -1.64 0.91 13.96
C SER A 70 -1.42 2.25 13.23
N PRO A 71 -1.43 3.37 13.97
CA PRO A 71 -1.30 4.71 13.38
C PRO A 71 0.06 4.99 12.75
N LEU A 72 1.09 4.19 13.08
CA LEU A 72 2.45 4.34 12.58
C LEU A 72 2.87 3.21 11.64
N CYS A 73 2.04 2.18 11.44
CA CYS A 73 2.35 1.04 10.59
C CYS A 73 3.72 0.38 10.90
N LEU A 74 4.11 0.33 12.19
CA LEU A 74 5.42 -0.17 12.62
C LEU A 74 5.63 -1.64 12.26
N GLU A 75 4.56 -2.43 12.23
CA GLU A 75 4.56 -3.82 11.78
C GLU A 75 5.05 -3.96 10.34
N LEU A 76 4.73 -3.02 9.45
CA LEU A 76 5.23 -3.01 8.06
C LEU A 76 6.71 -2.62 8.00
N MET A 77 7.20 -1.84 8.96
CA MET A 77 8.62 -1.49 9.06
C MET A 77 9.44 -2.64 9.65
N GLU A 78 8.90 -3.34 10.65
CA GLU A 78 9.53 -4.54 11.23
C GLU A 78 9.62 -5.65 10.19
N ALA A 79 8.52 -5.89 9.48
CA ALA A 79 8.45 -6.75 8.32
C ALA A 79 9.50 -6.47 7.26
N TRP A 80 9.64 -5.19 6.90
CA TRP A 80 10.63 -4.75 5.95
C TRP A 80 12.03 -5.11 6.43
N LYS A 81 12.36 -4.79 7.70
CA LYS A 81 13.66 -5.13 8.29
C LYS A 81 13.93 -6.63 8.28
N LEU A 82 12.94 -7.47 8.61
CA LEU A 82 13.09 -8.93 8.60
C LEU A 82 13.37 -9.51 7.21
N ARG A 83 12.94 -8.80 6.16
CA ARG A 83 13.05 -9.23 4.76
C ARG A 83 14.03 -8.39 3.94
N GLN A 84 14.79 -7.51 4.57
CA GLN A 84 15.83 -6.73 3.91
C GLN A 84 16.80 -7.68 3.19
N GLU A 85 17.17 -7.34 1.95
CA GLU A 85 18.02 -8.14 1.05
C GLU A 85 17.46 -9.53 0.65
N LYS A 86 16.24 -9.89 1.07
CA LYS A 86 15.60 -11.16 0.71
C LYS A 86 14.63 -10.97 -0.47
N PRO A 87 14.41 -12.02 -1.30
CA PRO A 87 13.38 -12.01 -2.35
C PRO A 87 11.97 -11.65 -1.83
N GLY A 88 11.72 -11.90 -0.55
CA GLY A 88 10.45 -11.60 0.10
C GLY A 88 10.14 -10.10 0.27
N LEU A 89 11.12 -9.21 0.11
CA LEU A 89 10.93 -7.76 0.32
C LEU A 89 9.93 -7.16 -0.65
N MET A 90 9.94 -7.60 -1.92
CA MET A 90 9.02 -7.10 -2.95
C MET A 90 7.55 -7.27 -2.57
N TYR A 91 7.21 -8.29 -1.79
CA TYR A 91 5.84 -8.50 -1.33
C TYR A 91 5.45 -7.46 -0.27
N VAL A 92 6.36 -7.12 0.63
CA VAL A 92 6.15 -6.08 1.64
C VAL A 92 5.99 -4.73 0.94
N GLN A 93 6.87 -4.43 -0.02
CA GLN A 93 6.82 -3.22 -0.85
C GLN A 93 5.48 -3.11 -1.58
N SER A 94 5.05 -4.17 -2.27
CA SER A 94 3.78 -4.17 -2.99
C SER A 94 2.57 -3.99 -2.06
N LEU A 95 2.60 -4.54 -0.85
CA LEU A 95 1.52 -4.36 0.12
C LEU A 95 1.45 -2.92 0.59
N ILE A 96 2.60 -2.34 0.95
CA ILE A 96 2.70 -0.92 1.32
C ILE A 96 2.20 -0.04 0.18
N SER A 97 2.55 -0.36 -1.07
CA SER A 97 2.09 0.39 -2.23
C SER A 97 0.57 0.45 -2.33
N VAL A 98 -0.10 -0.68 -2.09
CA VAL A 98 -1.57 -0.77 -2.14
C VAL A 98 -2.22 -0.04 -0.97
N ILE A 99 -1.62 -0.08 0.23
CA ILE A 99 -2.11 0.65 1.41
C ILE A 99 -2.04 2.16 1.18
N LEU A 100 -0.91 2.65 0.68
CA LEU A 100 -0.73 4.08 0.38
C LEU A 100 -1.66 4.52 -0.75
N ASP A 101 -1.74 3.78 -1.86
CA ASP A 101 -2.54 4.18 -3.02
C ASP A 101 -4.06 4.01 -2.86
N HIS A 102 -4.52 3.49 -1.72
CA HIS A 102 -5.94 3.20 -1.50
C HIS A 102 -6.81 4.47 -1.56
N PRO A 103 -7.92 4.48 -2.33
CA PRO A 103 -8.74 5.68 -2.52
C PRO A 103 -9.37 6.23 -1.22
N ASP A 104 -9.63 5.36 -0.26
CA ASP A 104 -10.14 5.74 1.07
C ASP A 104 -9.06 6.17 2.07
N GLY A 105 -7.78 6.01 1.69
CA GLY A 105 -6.63 6.56 2.41
C GLY A 105 -6.20 7.94 1.91
N LYS A 106 -6.72 8.39 0.76
CA LYS A 106 -6.39 9.68 0.15
C LYS A 106 -7.19 10.81 0.78
N TYR A 107 -6.52 11.96 0.94
CA TYR A 107 -7.13 13.19 1.44
C TYR A 107 -8.41 13.56 0.67
N LYS A 108 -9.50 13.77 1.42
CA LYS A 108 -10.74 14.39 0.94
C LYS A 108 -11.18 15.44 1.94
N SER A 109 -11.26 16.70 1.50
CA SER A 109 -11.50 17.86 2.36
C SER A 109 -12.83 17.85 3.13
N HIS A 110 -13.79 17.04 2.70
CA HIS A 110 -15.14 16.97 3.27
C HIS A 110 -15.35 15.73 4.18
N ASP A 111 -14.32 14.93 4.42
CA ASP A 111 -14.39 13.70 5.21
C ASP A 111 -13.29 13.69 6.29
N ILE A 112 -13.67 14.05 7.52
CA ILE A 112 -12.76 14.17 8.68
C ILE A 112 -12.06 12.84 8.99
N GLY A 113 -12.75 11.70 8.80
CA GLY A 113 -12.18 10.38 8.99
C GLY A 113 -11.03 10.12 8.02
N ARG A 114 -11.24 10.43 6.74
CA ARG A 114 -10.21 10.32 5.70
C ARG A 114 -9.07 11.31 5.85
N ILE A 115 -9.32 12.51 6.37
CA ILE A 115 -8.25 13.48 6.67
C ILE A 115 -7.26 12.88 7.67
N THR A 116 -7.78 12.32 8.77
CA THR A 116 -6.93 11.73 9.83
C THR A 116 -6.10 10.57 9.29
N ILE A 117 -6.68 9.73 8.44
CA ILE A 117 -6.01 8.58 7.85
C ILE A 117 -4.96 9.02 6.83
N SER A 118 -5.29 9.97 5.95
CA SER A 118 -4.34 10.53 4.99
C SER A 118 -3.11 11.09 5.70
N LEU A 119 -3.29 11.84 6.78
CA LEU A 119 -2.16 12.40 7.54
C LEU A 119 -1.25 11.31 8.15
N ARG A 120 -1.83 10.19 8.60
CA ARG A 120 -1.08 9.05 9.13
C ARG A 120 -0.31 8.33 8.02
N LEU A 121 -0.94 8.11 6.88
CA LEU A 121 -0.31 7.50 5.71
C LEU A 121 0.79 8.41 5.13
N ASP A 122 0.59 9.73 5.11
CA ASP A 122 1.61 10.70 4.67
C ASP A 122 2.83 10.69 5.59
N LYS A 123 2.60 10.60 6.92
CA LYS A 123 3.69 10.44 7.89
C LYS A 123 4.44 9.12 7.71
N PHE A 124 3.72 8.04 7.45
CA PHE A 124 4.31 6.73 7.18
C PHE A 124 5.14 6.74 5.87
N ALA A 125 4.61 7.31 4.80
CA ALA A 125 5.32 7.47 3.53
C ALA A 125 6.62 8.28 3.70
N ARG A 126 6.60 9.36 4.50
CA ARG A 126 7.80 10.13 4.84
C ARG A 126 8.85 9.28 5.57
N SER A 127 8.43 8.47 6.54
CA SER A 127 9.33 7.55 7.26
C SER A 127 10.02 6.56 6.33
N ILE A 128 9.36 6.09 5.26
CA ILE A 128 9.96 5.21 4.26
C ILE A 128 11.09 5.94 3.52
N ILE A 129 10.88 7.18 3.08
CA ILE A 129 11.94 7.97 2.40
C ILE A 129 13.13 8.18 3.35
N GLU A 130 12.86 8.56 4.60
CA GLU A 130 13.92 8.91 5.56
C GLU A 130 14.76 7.71 5.98
N THR A 131 14.18 6.51 6.01
CA THR A 131 14.84 5.34 6.63
C THR A 131 15.12 4.18 5.69
N LYS A 132 14.43 4.09 4.54
CA LYS A 132 14.41 2.91 3.66
C LYS A 132 14.78 3.20 2.20
N LEU A 133 15.28 4.40 1.91
CA LEU A 133 15.63 4.78 0.55
C LEU A 133 16.76 3.91 -0.05
N GLU A 134 17.76 3.55 0.74
CA GLU A 134 18.86 2.67 0.30
C GLU A 134 18.37 1.26 -0.07
N ASP A 135 17.44 0.70 0.72
CA ASP A 135 16.81 -0.59 0.43
C ASP A 135 16.03 -0.55 -0.89
N ILE A 136 15.33 0.57 -1.15
CA ILE A 136 14.60 0.79 -2.39
C ILE A 136 15.55 0.88 -3.59
N TYR A 137 16.67 1.62 -3.47
CA TYR A 137 17.68 1.68 -4.52
C TYR A 137 18.31 0.32 -4.82
N THR A 138 18.55 -0.48 -3.80
CA THR A 138 19.07 -1.85 -3.96
C THR A 138 18.09 -2.72 -4.75
N GLU A 139 16.79 -2.65 -4.44
CA GLU A 139 15.77 -3.42 -5.15
C GLU A 139 15.54 -2.92 -6.59
N LEU A 140 15.67 -1.62 -6.85
CA LEU A 140 15.62 -1.05 -8.22
C LEU A 140 16.78 -1.52 -9.10
N ASN A 141 17.96 -1.72 -8.50
CA ASN A 141 19.15 -2.22 -9.20
C ASN A 141 19.19 -3.76 -9.28
N SER A 142 18.16 -4.45 -8.81
CA SER A 142 18.05 -5.90 -8.92
C SER A 142 17.98 -6.36 -10.38
N LYS A 143 18.42 -7.59 -10.66
CA LYS A 143 18.27 -8.22 -11.99
C LYS A 143 16.85 -8.75 -12.24
N GLU A 144 16.00 -8.78 -11.21
CA GLU A 144 14.65 -9.34 -11.29
C GLU A 144 13.60 -8.23 -11.52
N THR A 145 12.92 -8.25 -12.67
CA THR A 145 11.93 -7.23 -13.06
C THR A 145 10.79 -7.07 -12.04
N LYS A 146 10.39 -8.15 -11.35
CA LYS A 146 9.32 -8.09 -10.34
C LYS A 146 9.71 -7.23 -9.13
N ARG A 147 10.97 -7.32 -8.69
CA ARG A 147 11.52 -6.53 -7.59
C ARG A 147 11.64 -5.06 -7.98
N GLN A 148 12.19 -4.82 -9.16
CA GLN A 148 12.28 -3.47 -9.74
C GLN A 148 10.89 -2.82 -9.81
N ASN A 149 9.88 -3.54 -10.30
CA ASN A 149 8.52 -3.03 -10.42
C ASN A 149 7.89 -2.74 -9.05
N ALA A 150 8.09 -3.60 -8.06
CA ALA A 150 7.59 -3.36 -6.70
C ALA A 150 8.22 -2.11 -6.06
N ALA A 151 9.53 -1.95 -6.20
CA ALA A 151 10.25 -0.78 -5.72
C ALA A 151 9.82 0.51 -6.44
N LEU A 152 9.62 0.44 -7.76
CA LEU A 152 9.17 1.59 -8.55
C LEU A 152 7.73 2.00 -8.21
N LEU A 153 6.82 1.04 -8.05
CA LEU A 153 5.46 1.29 -7.59
C LEU A 153 5.44 1.94 -6.21
N LEU A 154 6.28 1.46 -5.29
CA LEU A 154 6.41 2.04 -3.96
C LEU A 154 6.92 3.49 -4.02
N MET A 155 7.98 3.76 -4.78
CA MET A 155 8.48 5.11 -4.95
C MET A 155 7.42 6.06 -5.51
N ALA A 156 6.69 5.62 -6.54
CA ALA A 156 5.62 6.41 -7.12
C ALA A 156 4.63 6.84 -6.03
N VAL A 157 4.04 5.90 -5.30
CA VAL A 157 3.01 6.22 -4.30
C VAL A 157 3.55 7.03 -3.12
N VAL A 158 4.79 6.77 -2.68
CA VAL A 158 5.42 7.51 -1.59
C VAL A 158 5.66 8.98 -2.00
N VAL A 159 6.07 9.22 -3.24
CA VAL A 159 6.19 10.56 -3.83
C VAL A 159 4.83 11.28 -3.88
N TRP A 160 3.73 10.57 -4.18
CA TRP A 160 2.38 11.13 -4.21
C TRP A 160 1.80 11.46 -2.83
N HIS A 161 2.24 10.77 -1.77
CA HIS A 161 1.87 11.03 -0.37
C HIS A 161 2.77 12.06 0.34
N GLY A 162 3.94 12.35 -0.22
CA GLY A 162 4.73 13.50 0.16
C GLY A 162 4.05 14.80 -0.28
N VAL A 163 3.36 15.47 0.64
CA VAL A 163 2.68 16.77 0.45
C VAL A 163 3.58 17.86 -0.21
N GLY A 164 4.91 17.70 -0.22
CA GLY A 164 5.85 18.61 -0.90
C GLY A 164 6.16 18.33 -2.38
N LEU A 165 5.80 17.17 -2.93
CA LEU A 165 6.08 16.82 -4.34
C LEU A 165 4.87 17.03 -5.26
N LYS A 166 3.67 17.17 -4.67
CA LYS A 166 2.51 17.68 -5.40
C LYS A 166 2.83 19.05 -5.98
N ALA A 167 3.41 19.98 -5.21
CA ALA A 167 3.85 21.27 -5.74
C ALA A 167 4.75 21.09 -6.97
N ILE A 168 5.73 20.18 -6.94
CA ILE A 168 6.63 19.92 -8.07
C ILE A 168 5.89 19.35 -9.29
N VAL A 169 4.95 18.42 -9.09
CA VAL A 169 4.17 17.83 -10.20
C VAL A 169 3.11 18.81 -10.73
N TRP A 170 2.48 19.60 -9.87
CA TRP A 170 1.57 20.69 -10.26
C TRP A 170 2.34 21.79 -10.99
N GLU A 171 3.55 22.14 -10.55
CA GLU A 171 4.45 23.07 -11.24
C GLU A 171 4.86 22.50 -12.61
N MET A 172 5.21 21.22 -12.70
CA MET A 172 5.56 20.58 -13.97
C MET A 172 4.35 20.47 -14.92
N HIS A 173 3.17 20.12 -14.40
CA HIS A 173 1.93 20.13 -15.19
C HIS A 173 1.57 21.55 -15.66
N TRP A 174 1.76 22.55 -14.80
CA TRP A 174 1.53 23.96 -15.12
C TRP A 174 2.55 24.49 -16.15
N LEU A 175 3.84 24.17 -16.00
CA LEU A 175 4.91 24.53 -16.93
C LEU A 175 4.76 23.83 -18.29
N LEU A 176 4.31 22.57 -18.32
CA LEU A 176 3.99 21.87 -19.57
C LEU A 176 2.72 22.44 -20.23
N GLY A 177 1.74 22.89 -19.44
CA GLY A 177 0.59 23.64 -19.94
C GLY A 177 0.95 25.02 -20.49
N PHE A 178 1.92 25.71 -19.86
CA PHE A 178 2.45 27.01 -20.27
C PHE A 178 3.28 26.92 -21.55
N LEU A 179 4.10 25.87 -21.72
CA LEU A 179 4.86 25.63 -22.95
C LEU A 179 3.96 25.21 -24.13
N SER A 180 2.80 24.61 -23.85
CA SER A 180 1.82 24.23 -24.89
C SER A 180 0.88 25.35 -25.31
N ARG A 181 0.81 26.46 -24.55
CA ARG A 181 0.10 27.69 -24.91
C ARG A 181 1.11 28.84 -24.95
N GLY A 182 1.70 29.04 -26.12
CA GLY A 182 2.62 30.16 -26.35
C GLY A 182 2.04 31.51 -25.91
N PRO A 183 2.91 32.51 -25.66
CA PRO A 183 2.49 33.80 -25.11
C PRO A 183 1.48 34.45 -26.05
N THR A 184 0.22 34.56 -25.62
CA THR A 184 -0.71 35.46 -26.27
C THR A 184 -0.21 36.88 -25.99
N HIS A 185 0.38 37.48 -27.02
CA HIS A 185 0.56 38.91 -27.14
C HIS A 185 -0.79 39.59 -26.87
N TYR A 186 -0.97 40.12 -25.67
CA TYR A 186 -1.90 41.21 -25.47
C TYR A 186 -1.16 42.47 -25.91
N GLY A 187 -1.34 42.80 -27.19
CA GLY A 187 -1.09 44.14 -27.69
C GLY A 187 -2.25 45.06 -27.33
N LEU A 188 -1.85 46.32 -27.05
CA LEU A 188 -2.63 47.53 -26.71
C LEU A 188 -3.03 47.67 -25.24
#